data_AF-L5NVX3-F1
#
_entry.id   AF-L5NVX3-F1
#
_cell.length_a   1.000
_cell.length_b   1.000
_cell.length_c   1.000
_cell.angle_alpha   90.00
_cell.angle_beta   90.00
_cell.angle_gamma   90.00
#
_symmetry.space_group_name_H-M   'P 1'
#
loop_
_entity.id
_entity.type
_entity.pdbx_description
1 polymer ?
#
loop_
_entity_poly.entity_id
_entity_poly.type
_entity_poly.pdbx_seq_one_letter_code
_entity_poly.pdbx_strand_id
1 'polypeptide(L)'
;MVSEKPTYVVTNFTRKERIRQDFFSGPRGVEESLENVMRQFDTDRHVFIGTSDEDRAVAEETGWEYLPVEDAAEAAEWVLAGDDDAPADPFEAEGRDDWP
;
A
#
# COMPACT_ATOMS: atom_id res chain seq x y z
N MET A 1 -4.75 3.31 -0.35
CA MET A 1 -3.41 2.77 -0.07
C MET A 1 -2.38 3.54 -0.89
N VAL A 2 -1.15 3.65 -0.40
CA VAL A 2 -0.01 4.21 -1.14
C VAL A 2 0.97 3.08 -1.46
N SER A 3 1.68 3.16 -2.59
CA SER A 3 2.61 2.13 -3.07
C SER A 3 3.69 2.73 -3.96
N GLU A 4 4.87 2.12 -3.96
CA GLU A 4 5.94 2.40 -4.91
C GLU A 4 5.71 1.76 -6.29
N LYS A 5 4.74 0.86 -6.41
CA LYS A 5 4.41 0.23 -7.68
C LYS A 5 3.80 1.26 -8.66
N PRO A 6 4.02 1.09 -9.98
CA PRO A 6 3.41 1.97 -10.98
C PRO A 6 1.88 2.05 -10.84
N THR A 7 1.29 3.21 -11.13
CA THR A 7 -0.17 3.46 -10.99
C THR A 7 -1.04 2.39 -11.66
N TYR A 8 -0.65 1.88 -12.83
CA TYR A 8 -1.44 0.85 -13.52
C TYR A 8 -1.49 -0.48 -12.77
N VAL A 9 -0.42 -0.84 -12.04
CA VAL A 9 -0.34 -2.07 -11.23
C VAL A 9 -1.30 -1.95 -10.06
N VAL A 10 -1.24 -0.83 -9.33
CA VAL A 10 -2.10 -0.56 -8.17
C VAL A 10 -3.57 -0.50 -8.58
N THR A 11 -3.88 0.18 -9.68
CA THR A 11 -5.27 0.33 -10.16
C THR A 11 -5.86 -1.03 -10.60
N ASN A 12 -5.06 -1.90 -11.21
CA ASN A 12 -5.49 -3.25 -11.60
C ASN A 12 -5.72 -4.13 -10.36
N PHE A 13 -4.76 -4.14 -9.43
CA PHE A 13 -4.84 -4.88 -8.17
C PHE A 13 -6.09 -4.49 -7.37
N THR A 14 -6.28 -3.20 -7.12
CA THR A 14 -7.44 -2.69 -6.36
C THR A 14 -8.77 -3.04 -7.03
N ARG A 15 -8.84 -3.02 -8.37
CA ARG A 15 -10.03 -3.46 -9.11
C ARG A 15 -10.31 -4.96 -8.95
N LYS A 16 -9.29 -5.82 -9.07
CA LYS A 16 -9.43 -7.28 -8.95
C LYS A 16 -9.87 -7.67 -7.53
N GLU A 17 -9.21 -7.11 -6.52
CA GLU A 17 -9.46 -7.39 -5.11
C GLU A 17 -10.64 -6.59 -4.52
N ARG A 18 -11.34 -5.80 -5.36
CA ARG A 18 -12.48 -4.95 -4.95
C ARG A 18 -12.14 -3.99 -3.81
N ILE A 19 -10.90 -3.55 -3.74
CA ILE A 19 -10.41 -2.59 -2.77
C ILE A 19 -10.70 -1.18 -3.28
N ARG A 20 -11.32 -0.33 -2.45
CA ARG A 20 -11.50 1.08 -2.78
C ARG A 20 -10.16 1.81 -2.60
N GLN A 21 -9.69 2.45 -3.67
CA GLN A 21 -8.51 3.29 -3.59
C GLN A 21 -8.87 4.71 -3.17
N ASP A 22 -8.63 5.03 -1.90
CA ASP A 22 -8.88 6.36 -1.34
C ASP A 22 -7.70 7.32 -1.48
N PHE A 23 -6.50 6.78 -1.65
CA PHE A 23 -5.25 7.55 -1.80
C PHE A 23 -4.53 7.09 -3.07
N PHE A 24 -4.06 8.04 -3.87
CA PHE A 24 -3.41 7.77 -5.14
C PHE A 24 -1.92 8.05 -5.01
N SER A 25 -1.10 7.04 -5.29
CA SER A 25 0.34 7.24 -5.42
C SER A 25 0.64 7.96 -6.72
N GLY A 26 1.16 9.18 -6.57
CA GLY A 26 1.66 9.97 -7.68
C GLY A 26 2.97 9.39 -8.23
N PRO A 27 3.48 9.93 -9.35
CA PRO A 27 4.70 9.45 -9.98
C PRO A 27 5.97 9.64 -9.12
N ARG A 28 5.88 10.32 -7.97
CA ARG A 28 7.01 10.61 -7.09
C ARG A 28 7.07 9.72 -5.84
N GLY A 29 6.29 8.65 -5.81
CA GLY A 29 6.41 7.60 -4.78
C GLY A 29 5.58 7.84 -3.52
N VAL A 30 5.88 7.05 -2.47
CA VAL A 30 5.13 6.99 -1.21
C VAL A 30 5.32 8.27 -0.39
N GLU A 31 6.56 8.75 -0.26
CA GLU A 31 6.91 9.94 0.54
C GLU A 31 6.07 11.17 0.15
N GLU A 32 6.10 11.58 -1.13
CA GLU A 32 5.32 12.73 -1.59
C GLU A 32 3.81 12.49 -1.44
N SER A 33 3.37 11.24 -1.52
CA SER A 33 1.96 10.90 -1.31
C SER A 33 1.56 11.14 0.14
N LEU A 34 2.39 10.75 1.11
CA LEU A 34 2.16 10.99 2.54
C LEU A 34 2.15 12.50 2.88
N GLU A 35 3.10 13.27 2.35
CA GLU A 35 3.11 14.73 2.52
C GLU A 35 1.87 15.40 1.93
N ASN A 36 1.44 14.97 0.75
CA ASN A 36 0.24 15.49 0.10
C ASN A 36 -1.02 15.16 0.91
N VAL A 37 -1.12 13.94 1.44
CA VAL A 37 -2.25 13.53 2.30
C VAL A 37 -2.26 14.34 3.59
N MET A 38 -1.12 14.48 4.27
CA MET A 38 -1.03 15.27 5.51
C MET A 38 -1.46 16.73 5.27
N ARG A 39 -1.07 17.35 4.15
CA ARG A 39 -1.50 18.71 3.77
C ARG A 39 -3.00 18.83 3.48
N GLN A 40 -3.66 17.76 3.06
CA GLN A 40 -5.09 17.77 2.71
C GLN A 40 -6.00 17.45 3.90
N PHE A 41 -5.50 16.70 4.87
CA PHE A 41 -6.26 16.25 6.03
C PHE A 41 -5.60 16.76 7.32
N ASP A 42 -6.12 17.88 7.81
CA ASP A 42 -5.69 18.50 9.07
C ASP A 42 -6.32 17.73 10.24
N THR A 43 -5.60 16.70 10.69
CA THR A 43 -5.99 15.84 11.82
C THR A 43 -4.84 15.78 12.82
N ASP A 44 -5.17 15.60 14.09
CA ASP A 44 -4.16 15.58 15.16
C ASP A 44 -3.18 14.40 15.09
N ARG A 45 -3.52 13.33 14.36
CA ARG A 45 -2.72 12.10 14.28
C ARG A 45 -2.76 11.50 12.88
N HIS A 46 -1.58 11.17 12.37
CA HIS A 46 -1.36 10.45 11.11
C HIS A 46 -0.54 9.20 11.39
N VAL A 47 -1.06 8.03 11.02
CA VAL A 47 -0.41 6.73 11.25
C VAL A 47 -0.17 6.05 9.91
N PHE A 48 1.08 5.63 9.66
CA PHE A 48 1.46 4.86 8.48
C PHE A 48 1.66 3.40 8.89
N ILE A 49 0.85 2.52 8.30
CA ILE A 49 0.93 1.08 8.53
C ILE A 49 1.74 0.44 7.39
N GLY A 50 2.84 -0.21 7.73
CA GLY A 50 3.77 -0.82 6.77
C GLY A 50 4.28 -2.19 7.21
N THR A 51 5.15 -2.77 6.39
CA THR A 51 5.68 -4.14 6.60
C THR A 51 7.21 -4.18 6.65
N SER A 52 7.88 -3.05 6.49
CA SER A 52 9.34 -2.99 6.31
C SER A 52 9.98 -1.85 7.09
N ASP A 53 11.29 -1.97 7.34
CA ASP A 53 12.08 -0.88 7.92
C ASP A 53 12.20 0.33 6.97
N GLU A 54 12.06 0.11 5.65
CA GLU A 54 12.00 1.18 4.64
C GLU A 54 10.73 2.01 4.81
N ASP A 55 9.58 1.36 4.99
CA ASP A 55 8.30 2.03 5.30
C ASP A 55 8.40 2.85 6.58
N ARG A 56 9.09 2.32 7.59
CA ARG A 56 9.33 3.01 8.85
C ARG A 56 10.17 4.28 8.65
N ALA A 57 11.26 4.19 7.88
CA ALA A 57 12.09 5.35 7.59
C ALA A 57 11.28 6.45 6.89
N VAL A 58 10.47 6.09 5.90
CA VAL A 58 9.60 7.04 5.18
C VAL A 58 8.56 7.67 6.12
N ALA A 59 7.98 6.92 7.05
CA ALA A 59 7.07 7.48 8.05
C ALA A 59 7.77 8.52 8.93
N GLU A 60 8.94 8.18 9.46
CA GLU A 60 9.72 9.07 10.32
C GLU A 60 10.14 10.35 9.59
N GLU A 61 10.59 10.23 8.33
CA GLU A 61 10.98 11.36 7.48
C GLU A 61 9.82 12.29 7.15
N THR A 62 8.62 11.73 6.95
CA THR A 62 7.40 12.50 6.64
C THR A 62 6.61 12.94 7.87
N GLY A 63 7.07 12.60 9.09
CA GLY A 63 6.42 12.96 10.34
C GLY A 63 5.17 12.15 10.68
N TRP A 64 5.01 10.97 10.07
CA TRP A 64 3.94 10.01 10.39
C TRP A 64 4.37 9.07 11.51
N GLU A 65 3.42 8.66 12.35
CA GLU A 65 3.64 7.59 13.32
C GLU A 65 3.69 6.24 12.57
N TYR A 66 4.77 5.49 12.71
CA TYR A 66 4.87 4.15 12.13
C TYR A 66 4.21 3.09 13.02
N LEU A 67 3.40 2.22 12.41
CA LEU A 67 2.82 1.05 13.06
C LEU A 67 3.01 -0.20 12.18
N PRO A 68 3.66 -1.26 12.67
CA PRO A 68 3.74 -2.53 11.93
C PRO A 68 2.36 -3.11 11.63
N VAL A 69 2.20 -3.77 10.48
CA VAL A 69 0.91 -4.39 10.10
C VAL A 69 0.48 -5.47 11.09
N GLU A 70 1.44 -6.16 11.69
CA GLU A 70 1.21 -7.20 12.70
C GLU A 70 0.55 -6.63 13.95
N ASP A 71 1.09 -5.51 14.45
CA ASP A 71 0.55 -4.82 15.62
C ASP A 71 -0.84 -4.23 15.32
N ALA A 72 -1.02 -3.69 14.10
CA ALA A 72 -2.31 -3.18 13.65
C ALA A 72 -3.36 -4.30 13.56
N ALA A 73 -2.96 -5.46 13.04
CA ALA A 73 -3.83 -6.62 12.90
C ALA A 73 -4.20 -7.21 14.27
N GLU A 74 -3.25 -7.33 15.19
CA GLU A 74 -3.52 -7.76 16.57
C GLU A 74 -4.53 -6.82 17.25
N ALA A 75 -4.29 -5.51 17.17
CA ALA A 75 -5.17 -4.50 17.77
C ALA A 75 -6.60 -4.52 17.16
N ALA A 76 -6.74 -4.92 15.91
CA ALA A 76 -8.00 -4.99 15.19
C ALA A 76 -8.64 -6.40 15.17
N GLU A 77 -8.00 -7.38 15.81
CA GLU A 77 -8.39 -8.80 15.78
C GLU A 77 -8.48 -9.35 14.34
N TRP A 78 -7.60 -8.89 13.44
CA TRP A 78 -7.50 -9.34 12.07
C TRP A 78 -6.56 -10.53 11.94
N VAL A 79 -6.96 -11.48 11.10
CA VAL A 79 -6.11 -12.60 10.69
C VAL A 79 -5.30 -12.15 9.48
N LEU A 80 -3.97 -12.15 9.62
CA LEU A 80 -3.06 -11.95 8.50
C LEU A 80 -3.00 -13.21 7.63
N ALA A 81 -2.99 -13.03 6.31
CA ALA A 81 -2.75 -14.11 5.37
C ALA A 81 -1.31 -14.62 5.51
N GLY A 82 -1.11 -15.94 5.47
CA GLY A 82 0.22 -16.53 5.47
C GLY A 82 0.88 -16.48 4.07
N ASP A 83 2.17 -16.82 4.00
CA ASP A 83 2.91 -16.86 2.72
C ASP A 83 2.28 -17.83 1.70
N ASP A 84 1.65 -18.92 2.18
CA ASP A 84 0.95 -19.90 1.34
C ASP A 84 -0.46 -19.44 0.89
N ASP A 85 -0.99 -18.37 1.49
CA ASP A 85 -2.27 -17.75 1.13
C ASP A 85 -2.07 -16.56 0.16
N ALA A 86 -0.84 -16.34 -0.32
CA ALA A 86 -0.54 -15.26 -1.25
C ALA A 86 -1.42 -15.42 -2.51
N PRO A 87 -2.19 -14.39 -2.90
CA PRO A 87 -2.92 -14.43 -4.15
C PRO A 87 -1.91 -14.65 -5.28
N ALA A 88 -2.22 -15.58 -6.20
CA ALA A 88 -1.36 -15.95 -7.31
C ALA A 88 -0.76 -14.71 -7.98
N ASP A 89 0.53 -14.76 -8.34
CA ASP A 89 1.26 -13.63 -8.93
C ASP A 89 0.42 -13.04 -10.08
N PRO A 90 0.01 -11.76 -9.99
CA PRO A 90 -0.80 -11.10 -11.01
C PRO A 90 -0.16 -11.12 -12.41
N PHE A 91 1.13 -11.44 -12.53
CA PHE A 91 1.90 -11.48 -13.75
C PHE A 91 2.22 -12.91 -14.27
N GLU A 92 1.93 -13.98 -13.52
CA GLU A 92 2.19 -15.35 -14.01
C GLU A 92 1.21 -15.80 -15.11
N ALA A 93 0.05 -15.14 -15.24
CA ALA A 93 -1.05 -15.61 -16.09
C ALA A 93 -1.19 -14.91 -17.45
N GLU A 94 -0.38 -13.89 -17.78
CA GLU A 94 -0.55 -13.11 -19.04
C GLU A 94 0.64 -13.24 -20.00
N GLY A 95 1.13 -14.48 -20.19
CA GLY A 95 1.77 -14.87 -21.44
C GLY A 95 0.73 -14.95 -22.55
N ARG A 96 0.34 -13.81 -23.12
CA ARG A 96 -0.58 -13.79 -24.27
C ARG A 96 0.19 -14.19 -25.53
N ASP A 97 0.28 -15.50 -25.76
CA ASP A 97 0.91 -16.11 -26.95
C ASP A 97 0.08 -15.92 -28.24
N ASP A 98 -1.20 -15.55 -28.13
CA ASP A 98 -2.11 -15.35 -29.28
C ASP A 98 -2.14 -13.89 -29.77
N TRP A 99 -0.99 -13.38 -30.21
CA TRP A 99 -0.89 -12.18 -31.05
C TRP A 99 -0.62 -12.60 -32.52
N PRO A 100 -1.48 -12.23 -33.48
CA PRO A 100 -1.25 -12.52 -34.91
C PRO A 100 -0.15 -11.65 -35.54
#